data_AF-A0A949JXP4-F1
#
_entry.id   AF-A0A949JXP4-F1
#
_cell.length_a   1.000
_cell.length_b   1.000
_cell.length_c   1.000
_cell.angle_alpha   90.00
_cell.angle_beta   90.00
_cell.angle_gamma   90.00
#
_symmetry.space_group_name_H-M   'P 1'
#
loop_
_entity.id
_entity.type
_entity.pdbx_description
1 polymer ?
#
loop_
_entity_poly.entity_id
_entity_poly.type
_entity_poly.pdbx_seq_one_letter_code
_entity_poly.pdbx_strand_id
1 'polypeptide(L)'
;MTVGKDVVVSISYTLKDDSGEILDSSEGQDDLAYLHGHDNIVAGLEEALEGKSVGDSVTTSVSPEKGYGIRNDELVFKVSRDKLPDGEIELGMQFAAQDKDGNQQVVTAAEVTDKTVTLDGNHPLAGQTLHFDVSISNIREAESMELDHGHIHDPEHQHDCAEYNQCGEHHQCGEHHQ
;
A
#
# COMPACT_ATOMS: atom_id res chain seq x y z
N MET A 1 0.74 -27.71 -1.62
CA MET A 1 1.23 -26.48 -2.28
C MET A 1 1.70 -25.56 -1.17
N THR A 2 2.82 -24.89 -1.37
CA THR A 2 3.36 -23.92 -0.42
C THR A 2 3.40 -22.56 -1.08
N VAL A 3 3.45 -21.52 -0.26
CA VAL A 3 3.73 -20.16 -0.70
C VAL A 3 5.12 -20.13 -1.33
N GLY A 4 5.23 -19.42 -2.45
CA GLY A 4 6.45 -19.22 -3.21
C GLY A 4 6.19 -18.31 -4.40
N LYS A 5 7.21 -18.08 -5.22
CA LYS A 5 7.08 -17.19 -6.38
C LYS A 5 5.98 -17.65 -7.36
N ASP A 6 5.25 -16.69 -7.93
CA ASP A 6 4.26 -16.87 -9.00
C ASP A 6 3.00 -17.66 -8.57
N VAL A 7 2.72 -17.68 -7.26
CA VAL A 7 1.46 -18.22 -6.71
C VAL A 7 0.60 -17.12 -6.11
N VAL A 8 -0.72 -17.31 -6.19
CA VAL A 8 -1.70 -16.45 -5.54
C VAL A 8 -1.99 -17.00 -4.15
N VAL A 9 -1.86 -16.14 -3.16
CA VAL A 9 -2.05 -16.49 -1.75
C VAL A 9 -3.18 -15.63 -1.20
N SER A 10 -4.18 -16.28 -0.60
CA SER A 10 -5.25 -15.62 0.15
C SER A 10 -4.92 -15.68 1.63
N ILE A 11 -4.93 -14.51 2.28
CA ILE A 11 -4.58 -14.36 3.68
C ILE A 11 -5.63 -13.54 4.43
N SER A 12 -5.89 -13.93 5.66
CA SER A 12 -6.48 -13.05 6.66
C SER A 12 -5.34 -12.46 7.51
N TYR A 13 -5.35 -11.17 7.79
CA TYR A 13 -4.31 -10.52 8.57
C TYR A 13 -4.85 -9.58 9.64
N THR A 14 -4.04 -9.34 10.66
CA THR A 14 -4.21 -8.25 11.63
C THR A 14 -2.87 -7.57 11.82
N LEU A 15 -2.86 -6.25 11.67
CA LEU A 15 -1.70 -5.40 11.79
C LEU A 15 -1.76 -4.61 13.08
N LYS A 16 -0.68 -4.66 13.86
CA LYS A 16 -0.54 -3.95 15.13
C LYS A 16 0.74 -3.12 15.18
N ASP A 17 0.72 -2.09 16.01
CA ASP A 17 1.92 -1.33 16.38
C ASP A 17 2.64 -1.94 17.60
N ASP A 18 3.77 -1.33 18.00
CA ASP A 18 4.54 -1.73 19.19
C ASP A 18 3.73 -1.60 20.51
N SER A 19 2.65 -0.81 20.52
CA SER A 19 1.76 -0.65 21.68
C SER A 19 0.69 -1.74 21.78
N GLY A 20 0.52 -2.53 20.71
CA GLY A 20 -0.51 -3.54 20.56
C GLY A 20 -1.85 -3.00 20.05
N GLU A 21 -1.89 -1.72 19.63
CA GLU A 21 -3.05 -1.12 18.96
C GLU A 21 -3.20 -1.73 17.56
N ILE A 22 -4.43 -2.11 17.20
CA ILE A 22 -4.73 -2.62 15.86
C ILE A 22 -4.81 -1.43 14.91
N LEU A 23 -3.87 -1.39 13.97
CA LEU A 23 -3.81 -0.36 12.94
C LEU A 23 -4.66 -0.72 11.72
N ASP A 24 -4.71 -2.01 11.38
CA ASP A 24 -5.48 -2.54 10.25
C ASP A 24 -5.82 -4.01 10.46
N SER A 25 -6.89 -4.50 9.84
CA SER A 25 -7.30 -5.91 9.94
C SER A 25 -8.22 -6.31 8.80
N SER A 26 -8.07 -7.54 8.31
CA SER A 26 -9.03 -8.17 7.41
C SER A 26 -10.17 -8.87 8.16
N GLU A 27 -10.26 -8.76 9.49
CA GLU A 27 -11.34 -9.38 10.26
C GLU A 27 -12.70 -8.80 9.87
N GLY A 28 -13.62 -9.66 9.43
CA GLY A 28 -14.95 -9.26 8.98
C GLY A 28 -14.99 -8.74 7.52
N GLN A 29 -13.88 -8.83 6.79
CA GLN A 29 -13.78 -8.60 5.36
C GLN A 29 -13.41 -9.89 4.63
N ASP A 30 -13.40 -9.84 3.30
CA ASP A 30 -12.88 -10.93 2.47
C ASP A 30 -11.36 -11.05 2.65
N ASP A 31 -10.84 -12.26 2.45
CA ASP A 31 -9.41 -12.52 2.54
C ASP A 31 -8.65 -11.67 1.52
N LEU A 32 -7.54 -11.07 1.95
CA LEU A 32 -6.63 -10.37 1.04
C LEU A 32 -5.92 -11.39 0.16
N ALA A 33 -6.21 -11.38 -1.13
CA ALA A 33 -5.50 -12.19 -2.11
C ALA A 33 -4.41 -11.36 -2.80
N TYR A 34 -3.23 -11.92 -2.94
CA TYR A 34 -2.09 -11.25 -3.58
C TYR A 34 -1.24 -12.24 -4.37
N LEU A 35 -0.48 -11.72 -5.34
CA LEU A 35 0.49 -12.49 -6.12
C LEU A 35 1.88 -12.40 -5.47
N HIS A 36 2.42 -13.56 -5.10
CA HIS A 36 3.66 -13.67 -4.34
C HIS A 36 4.90 -13.57 -5.25
N GLY A 37 5.87 -12.75 -4.85
CA GLY A 37 7.10 -12.45 -5.58
C GLY A 37 6.99 -11.27 -6.55
N HIS A 38 6.00 -10.40 -6.36
CA HIS A 38 5.66 -9.28 -7.25
C HIS A 38 5.43 -7.95 -6.51
N ASP A 39 6.01 -7.80 -5.31
CA ASP A 39 5.97 -6.56 -4.51
C ASP A 39 4.54 -6.03 -4.19
N ASN A 40 3.54 -6.93 -4.17
CA ASN A 40 2.14 -6.59 -3.87
C ASN A 40 1.89 -6.34 -2.37
N ILE A 41 2.77 -6.85 -1.51
CA ILE A 41 2.74 -6.66 -0.06
C ILE A 41 4.12 -6.25 0.43
N VAL A 42 4.21 -5.79 1.68
CA VAL A 42 5.49 -5.39 2.27
C VAL A 42 6.48 -6.56 2.30
N ALA A 43 7.73 -6.32 1.88
CA ALA A 43 8.75 -7.35 1.70
C ALA A 43 8.96 -8.20 2.96
N GLY A 44 8.90 -7.60 4.16
CA GLY A 44 9.06 -8.34 5.41
C GLY A 44 7.92 -9.33 5.71
N LEU A 45 6.71 -9.05 5.21
CA LEU A 45 5.58 -9.96 5.31
C LEU A 45 5.69 -11.08 4.27
N GLU A 46 6.07 -10.72 3.05
CA GLU A 46 6.29 -11.68 1.96
C GLU A 46 7.34 -12.73 2.33
N GLU A 47 8.50 -12.30 2.82
CA GLU A 47 9.57 -13.17 3.31
C GLU A 47 9.10 -14.12 4.43
N ALA A 48 8.21 -13.66 5.31
CA ALA A 48 7.71 -14.45 6.43
C ALA A 48 6.70 -15.53 6.01
N LEU A 49 6.01 -15.30 4.88
CA LEU A 49 5.03 -16.22 4.31
C LEU A 49 5.66 -17.25 3.36
N GLU A 50 6.85 -16.99 2.83
CA GLU A 50 7.59 -17.92 1.95
C GLU A 50 7.68 -19.34 2.55
N GLY A 51 7.32 -20.36 1.76
CA GLY A 51 7.36 -21.77 2.17
C GLY A 51 6.25 -22.23 3.12
N LYS A 52 5.32 -21.37 3.52
CA LYS A 52 4.16 -21.73 4.36
C LYS A 52 3.07 -22.45 3.57
N SER A 53 2.19 -23.15 4.27
CA SER A 53 1.08 -23.92 3.67
C SER A 53 -0.28 -23.34 4.06
N VAL A 54 -1.33 -23.72 3.33
CA VAL A 54 -2.72 -23.41 3.69
C VAL A 54 -3.02 -23.91 5.10
N GLY A 55 -3.63 -23.06 5.93
CA GLY A 55 -3.94 -23.33 7.33
C GLY A 55 -2.83 -22.94 8.31
N ASP A 56 -1.65 -22.55 7.83
CA ASP A 56 -0.60 -22.02 8.69
C ASP A 56 -0.94 -20.60 9.15
N SER A 57 -0.63 -20.32 10.41
CA SER A 57 -0.63 -18.96 10.97
C SER A 57 0.81 -18.50 11.22
N VAL A 58 1.09 -17.25 10.90
CA VAL A 58 2.40 -16.61 11.03
C VAL A 58 2.23 -15.32 11.81
N THR A 59 2.98 -15.19 12.90
CA THR A 59 3.17 -13.92 13.59
C THR A 59 4.58 -13.43 13.28
N THR A 60 4.70 -12.26 12.67
CA THR A 60 6.00 -11.67 12.30
C THR A 60 6.04 -10.19 12.66
N SER A 61 7.26 -9.69 12.90
CA SER A 61 7.51 -8.26 13.12
C SER A 61 8.34 -7.74 11.96
N VAL A 62 7.82 -6.72 11.29
CA VAL A 62 8.39 -6.11 10.09
C VAL A 62 8.97 -4.76 10.47
N SER A 63 10.28 -4.59 10.28
CA SER A 63 10.95 -3.32 10.50
C SER A 63 10.49 -2.29 9.46
N PRO A 64 10.61 -0.97 9.74
CA PRO A 64 10.24 0.08 8.78
C PRO A 64 10.88 -0.12 7.40
N GLU A 65 12.15 -0.53 7.36
CA GLU A 65 12.92 -0.78 6.13
C GLU A 65 12.31 -1.87 5.24
N LYS A 66 11.64 -2.86 5.83
CA LYS A 66 10.97 -3.96 5.13
C LYS A 66 9.45 -3.80 5.08
N GLY A 67 8.94 -2.72 5.64
CA GLY A 67 7.53 -2.37 5.76
C GLY A 67 7.19 -1.24 4.78
N TYR A 68 6.68 -0.13 5.32
CA TYR A 68 6.30 1.06 4.55
C TYR A 68 7.42 2.11 4.43
N GLY A 69 8.67 1.70 4.65
CA GLY A 69 9.85 2.55 4.56
C GLY A 69 10.20 3.29 5.85
N ILE A 70 11.39 3.88 5.85
CA ILE A 70 11.86 4.75 6.94
C ILE A 70 11.19 6.11 6.78
N ARG A 71 10.70 6.66 7.88
CA ARG A 71 10.21 8.03 7.92
C ARG A 71 11.34 9.00 7.53
N ASN A 72 11.10 9.81 6.51
CA ASN A 72 12.01 10.84 6.06
C ASN A 72 11.50 12.23 6.49
N ASP A 73 12.23 12.87 7.40
CA ASP A 73 11.91 14.22 7.88
C ASP A 73 12.01 15.28 6.77
N GLU A 74 12.72 15.02 5.67
CA GLU A 74 12.77 15.93 4.51
C GLU A 74 11.45 15.97 3.72
N LEU A 75 10.60 14.95 3.88
CA LEU A 75 9.25 14.90 3.31
C LEU A 75 8.21 15.58 4.22
N VAL A 76 8.64 16.10 5.37
CA VAL A 76 7.81 16.88 6.29
C VAL A 76 8.10 18.36 6.07
N PHE A 77 7.10 19.12 5.63
CA PHE A 77 7.30 20.53 5.34
C PHE A 77 6.13 21.40 5.77
N LYS A 78 6.46 22.61 6.19
CA LYS A 78 5.50 23.59 6.70
C LYS A 78 5.10 24.54 5.59
N VAL A 79 3.81 24.61 5.31
CA VAL A 79 3.23 25.52 4.32
C VAL A 79 2.38 26.58 5.02
N SER A 80 2.38 27.79 4.47
CA SER A 80 1.46 28.85 4.90
C SER A 80 0.04 28.46 4.53
N ARG A 81 -0.92 28.74 5.43
CA ARG A 81 -2.35 28.46 5.17
C ARG A 81 -2.85 29.12 3.88
N ASP A 82 -2.31 30.29 3.53
CA ASP A 82 -2.65 31.04 2.30
C ASP A 82 -2.26 30.34 0.99
N LYS A 83 -1.38 29.32 1.05
CA LYS A 83 -0.98 28.51 -0.11
C LYS A 83 -1.84 27.27 -0.31
N LEU A 84 -2.72 26.98 0.65
CA LEU A 84 -3.62 25.84 0.62
C LEU A 84 -5.02 26.29 0.21
N PRO A 85 -5.84 25.39 -0.38
CA PRO A 85 -7.19 25.73 -0.80
C PRO A 85 -8.02 26.34 0.35
N ASP A 86 -8.91 27.26 0.01
CA ASP A 86 -9.85 27.84 0.97
C ASP A 86 -10.81 26.75 1.49
N GLY A 87 -11.02 26.70 2.81
CA GLY A 87 -11.84 25.67 3.45
C GLY A 87 -11.39 25.33 4.88
N GLU A 88 -12.10 24.44 5.55
CA GLU A 88 -11.57 23.83 6.78
C GLU A 88 -10.53 22.78 6.40
N ILE A 89 -9.38 22.82 7.07
CA ILE A 89 -8.33 21.82 6.94
C ILE A 89 -8.26 21.08 8.26
N GLU A 90 -8.41 19.76 8.19
CA GLU A 90 -8.38 18.91 9.36
C GLU A 90 -7.09 18.10 9.41
N LEU A 91 -6.71 17.67 10.62
CA LEU A 91 -5.63 16.71 10.80
C LEU A 91 -5.97 15.41 10.05
N GLY A 92 -5.00 14.84 9.35
CA GLY A 92 -5.19 13.65 8.53
C GLY A 92 -5.75 13.93 7.13
N MET A 93 -6.12 15.17 6.80
CA MET A 93 -6.56 15.53 5.45
C MET A 93 -5.44 15.36 4.43
N GLN A 94 -5.73 14.71 3.30
CA GLN A 94 -4.77 14.44 2.24
C GLN A 94 -4.85 15.50 1.13
N PHE A 95 -3.69 15.85 0.58
CA PHE A 95 -3.53 16.83 -0.49
C PHE A 95 -2.65 16.26 -1.60
N ALA A 96 -3.01 16.50 -2.86
CA ALA A 96 -2.11 16.27 -3.97
C ALA A 96 -1.08 17.41 -4.02
N ALA A 97 0.20 17.06 -3.93
CA ALA A 97 1.33 17.97 -4.07
C ALA A 97 2.25 17.48 -5.20
N GLN A 98 3.12 18.36 -5.67
CA GLN A 98 4.18 17.99 -6.62
C GLN A 98 5.52 18.02 -5.88
N ASP A 99 6.34 16.98 -6.06
CA ASP A 99 7.71 16.97 -5.54
C ASP A 99 8.64 17.86 -6.38
N LYS A 100 9.93 17.91 -6.00
CA LYS A 100 10.93 18.74 -6.70
C LYS A 100 11.26 18.24 -8.11
N ASP A 101 10.98 16.97 -8.39
CA ASP A 101 11.25 16.28 -9.65
C ASP A 101 10.03 16.31 -10.59
N GLY A 102 8.92 16.90 -10.14
CA GLY A 102 7.70 17.06 -10.93
C GLY A 102 6.71 15.92 -10.77
N ASN A 103 6.96 14.93 -9.90
CA ASN A 103 6.03 13.83 -9.67
C ASN A 103 4.90 14.28 -8.73
N GLN A 104 3.68 13.81 -9.01
CA GLN A 104 2.59 13.98 -8.06
C GLN A 104 2.77 13.03 -6.87
N GLN A 105 2.59 13.57 -5.68
CA GLN A 105 2.62 12.84 -4.41
C GLN A 105 1.42 13.26 -3.57
N VAL A 106 0.89 12.31 -2.79
CA VAL A 106 -0.11 12.62 -1.78
C VAL A 106 0.58 12.94 -0.48
N VAL A 107 0.21 14.07 0.15
CA VAL A 107 0.76 14.50 1.44
C VAL A 107 -0.37 14.67 2.44
N THR A 108 -0.12 14.35 3.71
CA THR A 108 -1.12 14.36 4.77
C THR A 108 -0.88 15.53 5.72
N ALA A 109 -1.94 16.22 6.14
CA ALA A 109 -1.83 17.25 7.17
C ALA A 109 -1.54 16.62 8.55
N ALA A 110 -0.28 16.71 8.97
CA ALA A 110 0.19 16.21 10.26
C ALA A 110 -0.04 17.21 11.41
N GLU A 111 -0.06 18.51 11.11
CA GLU A 111 -0.36 19.56 12.08
C GLU A 111 -1.10 20.71 11.41
N VAL A 112 -2.19 21.20 12.02
CA VAL A 112 -2.95 22.34 11.52
C VAL A 112 -2.96 23.44 12.57
N THR A 113 -2.58 24.65 12.17
CA THR A 113 -2.65 25.87 13.00
C THR A 113 -3.30 27.00 12.20
N ASP A 114 -3.71 28.08 12.88
CA ASP A 114 -4.36 29.23 12.23
C ASP A 114 -3.56 29.86 11.09
N LYS A 115 -2.22 29.71 11.10
CA LYS A 115 -1.31 30.38 10.14
C LYS A 115 -0.60 29.41 9.22
N THR A 116 -0.42 28.16 9.65
CA THR A 116 0.47 27.21 9.00
C THR A 116 -0.04 25.79 9.12
N VAL A 117 0.22 24.99 8.09
CA VAL A 117 -0.10 23.56 8.07
C VAL A 117 1.20 22.81 7.84
N THR A 118 1.47 21.80 8.66
CA THR A 118 2.56 20.85 8.44
C THR A 118 2.03 19.71 7.61
N LEU A 119 2.62 19.52 6.44
CA LEU A 119 2.31 18.43 5.52
C LEU A 119 3.40 17.36 5.62
N ASP A 120 2.99 16.11 5.56
CA ASP A 120 3.84 14.93 5.64
C ASP A 120 3.62 14.06 4.41
N GLY A 121 4.65 13.94 3.57
CA GLY A 121 4.63 13.07 2.39
C GLY A 121 5.03 11.62 2.66
N ASN A 122 5.35 11.26 3.91
CA ASN A 122 5.61 9.88 4.26
C ASN A 122 4.33 9.04 4.23
N HIS A 123 4.46 7.73 4.00
CA HIS A 123 3.37 6.81 4.24
C HIS A 123 2.93 6.92 5.72
N PRO A 124 1.63 6.85 6.07
CA PRO A 124 1.16 7.00 7.45
C PRO A 124 1.81 6.04 8.44
N LEU A 125 2.21 4.86 7.96
CA LEU A 125 2.88 3.80 8.72
C LEU A 125 4.41 3.80 8.59
N ALA A 126 5.01 4.77 7.88
CA ALA A 126 6.45 4.84 7.70
C ALA A 126 7.17 5.11 9.03
N GLY A 127 8.32 4.47 9.22
CA GLY A 127 9.11 4.59 10.44
C GLY A 127 8.61 3.76 11.63
N GLN A 128 7.49 3.05 11.51
CA GLN A 128 6.94 2.21 12.57
C GLN A 128 7.33 0.75 12.37
N THR A 129 7.66 0.05 13.47
CA THR A 129 7.74 -1.42 13.46
C THR A 129 6.33 -1.96 13.49
N LEU A 130 6.05 -2.90 12.58
CA LEU A 130 4.71 -3.42 12.37
C LEU A 130 4.64 -4.89 12.74
N HIS A 131 3.66 -5.28 13.53
CA HIS A 131 3.43 -6.67 13.93
C HIS A 131 2.25 -7.23 13.17
N PHE A 132 2.50 -8.26 12.37
CA PHE A 132 1.49 -8.93 11.56
C PHE A 132 1.16 -10.29 12.17
N ASP A 133 -0.12 -10.52 12.41
CA ASP A 133 -0.71 -11.84 12.64
C ASP A 133 -1.46 -12.25 11.38
N VAL A 134 -0.95 -13.25 10.66
CA VAL A 134 -1.49 -13.69 9.37
C VAL A 134 -1.91 -15.15 9.43
N SER A 135 -3.01 -15.50 8.77
CA SER A 135 -3.39 -16.88 8.50
C SER A 135 -3.66 -17.09 7.02
N ILE A 136 -3.13 -18.18 6.47
CA ILE A 136 -3.25 -18.49 5.04
C ILE A 136 -4.50 -19.33 4.82
N SER A 137 -5.46 -18.83 4.07
CA SER A 137 -6.72 -19.51 3.79
C SER A 137 -6.68 -20.32 2.49
N ASN A 138 -5.93 -19.85 1.49
CA ASN A 138 -5.83 -20.50 0.19
C ASN A 138 -4.49 -20.21 -0.51
N ILE A 139 -4.02 -21.17 -1.31
CA ILE A 139 -2.89 -21.02 -2.22
C ILE A 139 -3.29 -21.67 -3.55
N ARG A 140 -3.18 -20.92 -4.64
CA ARG A 140 -3.42 -21.41 -6.00
C ARG A 140 -2.31 -20.95 -6.95
N GLU A 141 -2.20 -21.61 -8.10
CA GLU A 141 -1.36 -21.11 -9.18
C GLU A 141 -1.95 -19.82 -9.76
N ALA A 142 -1.07 -18.90 -10.13
CA ALA A 142 -1.46 -17.68 -10.84
C ALA A 142 -1.84 -18.00 -12.28
N GLU A 143 -2.84 -17.30 -12.81
CA GLU A 143 -3.17 -17.36 -14.21
C GLU A 143 -2.14 -16.59 -15.05
N SER A 144 -1.99 -16.94 -16.33
CA SER A 144 -0.99 -16.29 -17.19
C SER A 144 -1.17 -14.77 -17.27
N MET A 145 -2.42 -14.29 -17.26
CA MET A 145 -2.73 -12.86 -17.26
C MET A 145 -2.31 -12.17 -15.97
N GLU A 146 -2.48 -12.83 -14.81
CA GLU A 146 -2.06 -12.30 -13.51
C GLU A 146 -0.53 -12.19 -13.42
N LEU A 147 0.19 -13.14 -14.03
CA LEU A 147 1.65 -13.08 -14.13
C LEU A 147 2.13 -11.97 -15.07
N ASP A 148 1.45 -11.79 -16.21
CA ASP A 148 1.77 -10.72 -17.16
C ASP A 148 1.51 -9.33 -16.56
N HIS A 149 0.49 -9.20 -15.70
CA HIS A 149 0.11 -7.93 -15.07
C HIS A 149 0.76 -7.71 -13.68
N GLY A 150 1.31 -8.76 -13.06
CA GLY A 150 1.94 -8.71 -11.74
C GLY A 150 0.99 -8.60 -10.54
N HIS A 151 -0.32 -8.72 -10.76
CA HIS A 151 -1.34 -8.65 -9.71
C HIS A 151 -2.52 -9.59 -10.00
N ILE A 152 -3.29 -9.90 -8.94
CA ILE A 152 -4.47 -10.75 -9.07
C ILE A 152 -5.60 -10.02 -9.79
N HIS A 153 -6.37 -10.77 -10.57
CA HIS A 153 -7.60 -10.25 -11.18
C HIS A 153 -8.78 -10.79 -10.38
N ASP A 154 -9.45 -9.93 -9.64
CA ASP A 154 -10.71 -10.31 -9.01
C ASP A 154 -11.82 -10.37 -10.10
N PRO A 155 -12.54 -11.51 -10.24
CA PRO A 155 -13.64 -11.60 -11.19
C PRO A 155 -14.76 -10.58 -10.96
N GLU A 156 -14.91 -10.03 -9.74
CA GLU A 156 -15.92 -9.01 -9.39
C GLU A 156 -15.45 -7.57 -9.67
N HIS A 157 -14.12 -7.32 -9.73
CA HIS A 157 -13.54 -6.04 -10.12
C HIS A 157 -12.84 -6.15 -11.48
N GLN A 158 -13.62 -6.52 -12.49
CA GLN A 158 -13.26 -6.30 -13.89
C GLN A 158 -13.13 -4.80 -14.14
N HIS A 159 -11.97 -4.23 -13.80
CA HIS A 159 -11.48 -3.11 -14.59
C HIS A 159 -11.26 -3.66 -15.98
N ASP A 160 -12.18 -3.28 -16.85
CA ASP A 160 -12.26 -3.70 -18.24
C ASP A 160 -10.93 -3.37 -18.93
N CYS A 161 -10.01 -4.33 -18.95
CA CYS A 161 -8.79 -4.25 -19.74
C CYS A 161 -9.10 -4.47 -21.23
N ALA A 162 -10.37 -4.69 -21.58
CA ALA A 162 -10.80 -5.01 -22.94
C ALA A 162 -11.20 -3.78 -23.77
N GLU A 163 -10.52 -2.65 -23.60
CA GLU A 163 -10.33 -1.71 -24.72
C GLU A 163 -8.92 -1.15 -24.63
N TYR A 164 -7.95 -1.84 -25.23
CA TYR A 164 -7.15 -1.33 -26.34
C TYR A 164 -6.02 -2.33 -26.61
N ASN A 165 -6.04 -2.94 -27.80
CA ASN A 165 -4.87 -3.59 -28.40
C ASN A 165 -3.71 -2.57 -28.49
N GLN A 166 -2.89 -2.48 -27.46
CA GLN A 166 -1.67 -1.70 -27.46
C GLN A 166 -0.67 -2.24 -26.42
N CYS A 167 -0.25 -3.49 -26.62
CA CYS A 167 1.12 -3.87 -26.32
C CYS A 167 2.03 -3.07 -27.25
N GLY A 168 2.54 -1.94 -26.79
CA GLY A 168 3.44 -1.07 -27.54
C GLY A 168 4.07 -0.01 -26.65
N GLU A 169 5.40 -0.01 -26.63
CA GLU A 169 6.34 0.94 -26.03
C GLU A 169 5.81 2.36 -25.76
N HIS A 170 6.10 2.88 -24.56
CA HIS A 170 6.01 4.28 -24.13
C HIS A 170 4.65 4.95 -24.32
N HIS A 171 4.03 5.54 -23.30
CA HIS A 171 3.44 6.89 -23.44
C HIS A 171 2.93 7.42 -22.09
N GLN A 172 3.17 8.72 -21.89
CA GLN A 172 2.88 9.55 -20.72
C GLN A 172 1.39 9.58 -20.35
N CYS A 173 1.07 9.40 -19.07
CA CYS A 173 -0.22 9.79 -18.51
C CYS A 173 -0.29 11.33 -18.40
N GLY A 174 -0.97 11.96 -19.35
CA GLY A 174 -1.32 13.38 -19.33
C GLY A 174 -2.80 13.57 -19.02
N GLU A 175 -3.05 14.33 -17.96
CA GLU A 175 -4.19 15.20 -17.64
C GLU A 175 -5.56 14.95 -18.31
N HIS A 176 -6.58 14.73 -17.47
CA HIS A 176 -7.94 15.17 -17.78
C HIS A 176 -8.43 16.15 -16.70
N HIS A 177 -8.30 17.43 -17.07
CA HIS A 177 -9.14 18.52 -16.57
C HIS A 177 -10.63 18.27 -16.94
N GLN A 178 -11.52 18.77 -16.09
CA GLN A 178 -12.84 19.27 -16.48
C GLN A 178 -12.84 20.79 -16.37
#